data_AF-A0A084W4I0-F1
#
_entry.id   AF-A0A084W4I0-F1
#
_cell.length_a   1.000
_cell.length_b   1.000
_cell.length_c   1.000
_cell.angle_alpha   90.00
_cell.angle_beta   90.00
_cell.angle_gamma   90.00
#
_symmetry.space_group_name_H-M   'P 1'
#
loop_
_entity.id
_entity.type
_entity.pdbx_description
1 polymer ?
#
loop_
_entity_poly.entity_id
_entity_poly.type
_entity_poly.pdbx_seq_one_letter_code
_entity_poly.pdbx_strand_id
1 'polypeptide(L)' 'MTQTHTILSELDHVIASGVLVAKIGIILLLSKYNFRPSIPAKVKFAAATVPLAPEGGLPMKVERRN' A
#
# COMPACT_ATOMS: atom_id res chain seq x y z
N MET A 1 2.95 35.20 13.98
CA MET A 1 2.56 33.86 14.46
C MET A 1 1.76 33.17 13.35
N THR A 2 2.40 32.86 12.21
CA THR A 2 1.68 32.54 10.96
C THR A 2 2.43 31.53 10.07
N GLN A 3 3.47 30.88 10.59
CA GLN A 3 4.27 29.91 9.83
C GLN A 3 3.90 28.45 10.19
N THR A 4 3.48 28.21 11.43
CA THR A 4 3.14 26.88 11.94
C THR A 4 1.85 26.31 11.33
N HIS A 5 0.86 27.16 11.03
CA HIS A 5 -0.39 26.74 10.39
C HIS A 5 -0.19 26.30 8.93
N THR A 6 0.70 26.95 8.19
CA THR A 6 0.96 26.64 6.77
C THR A 6 1.70 25.31 6.60
N ILE A 7 2.65 24.99 7.49
CA ILE A 7 3.41 23.74 7.43
C ILE A 7 2.50 22.52 7.66
N LEU A 8 1.53 22.64 8.58
CA LEU A 8 0.55 21.58 8.86
C LEU A 8 -0.39 21.33 7.67
N SER A 9 -0.89 22.38 7.01
CA SER A 9 -1.75 22.23 5.82
C SER A 9 -1.04 21.64 4.61
N GLU A 10 0.23 21.98 4.39
CA GLU A 10 1.04 21.39 3.31
C GLU A 10 1.29 19.89 3.55
N LEU A 11 1.55 19.50 4.80
CA LEU A 11 1.73 18.10 5.17
C LEU A 11 0.45 17.27 4.97
N ASP A 12 -0.70 17.83 5.35
CA ASP A 12 -2.01 17.19 5.12
C ASP A 12 -2.28 16.96 3.63
N HIS A 13 -1.92 17.93 2.77
CA HIS A 13 -2.04 17.79 1.31
C HIS A 13 -1.15 16.68 0.75
N VAL A 14 0.09 16.54 1.23
CA VAL A 14 1.01 15.47 0.81
C VAL A 14 0.48 14.09 1.21
N ILE A 15 -0.03 13.95 2.43
CA ILE A 15 -0.62 12.69 2.93
C ILE A 15 -1.87 12.35 2.10
N ALA A 16 -2.77 13.31 1.86
CA ALA A 16 -3.98 13.11 1.07
C ALA A 16 -3.66 12.71 -0.38
N SER A 17 -2.64 13.32 -0.99
CA SER A 17 -2.18 13.00 -2.35
C SER A 17 -1.67 11.57 -2.45
N GLY A 18 -0.85 11.13 -1.48
CA GLY A 18 -0.36 9.76 -1.43
C GLY A 18 -1.48 8.73 -1.27
N VAL A 19 -2.46 9.01 -0.41
CA VAL A 19 -3.63 8.15 -0.21
C VAL A 19 -4.48 8.07 -1.48
N LEU A 20 -4.69 9.18 -2.18
CA LEU A 20 -5.48 9.21 -3.42
C LEU A 20 -4.82 8.37 -4.52
N VAL A 21 -3.51 8.54 -4.72
CA VAL A 21 -2.75 7.76 -5.71
C VAL A 21 -2.80 6.26 -5.39
N ALA A 22 -2.63 5.88 -4.11
CA ALA A 22 -2.73 4.50 -3.69
C ALA A 22 -4.13 3.90 -3.94
N LYS A 23 -5.19 4.65 -3.64
CA LYS A 23 -6.58 4.22 -3.89
C LYS A 23 -6.82 3.96 -5.37
N ILE A 24 -6.42 4.88 -6.25
CA ILE A 24 -6.59 4.73 -7.70
C ILE A 24 -5.78 3.52 -8.20
N GLY A 25 -4.53 3.39 -7.77
CA GLY A 25 -3.68 2.25 -8.13
C GLY A 25 -4.32 0.91 -7.76
N ILE A 26 -4.84 0.78 -6.54
CA ILE A 26 -5.52 -0.43 -6.09
C ILE A 26 -6.79 -0.71 -6.92
N ILE A 27 -7.62 0.31 -7.17
CA ILE A 27 -8.85 0.15 -7.98
C ILE A 27 -8.50 -0.34 -9.40
N LEU A 28 -7.50 0.24 -10.04
CA LEU A 28 -7.08 -0.15 -11.38
C LEU A 28 -6.53 -1.59 -11.42
N LEU A 29 -5.72 -1.95 -10.42
CA LEU A 29 -5.17 -3.29 -10.29
C LEU A 29 -6.29 -4.33 -10.09
N LEU A 30 -7.22 -4.10 -9.16
CA LEU A 30 -8.34 -5.01 -8.88
C LEU A 30 -9.43 -5.01 -9.98
N SER A 31 -9.50 -3.94 -10.79
CA SER A 31 -10.38 -3.88 -11.95
C SER A 31 -9.90 -4.81 -13.06
N LYS A 32 -8.58 -4.92 -13.25
CA LYS A 32 -7.99 -5.68 -14.38
C LYS A 32 -7.45 -7.05 -13.98
N TYR A 33 -7.16 -7.27 -12.71
CA TYR A 33 -6.47 -8.48 -12.25
C TYR A 33 -7.11 -9.06 -10.99
N ASN A 34 -7.12 -10.38 -10.93
CA ASN A 34 -7.39 -11.14 -9.72
C ASN A 34 -6.05 -11.54 -9.10
N PHE A 35 -5.89 -11.29 -7.80
CA PHE A 35 -4.71 -11.68 -7.03
C PHE A 35 -5.07 -12.85 -6.12
N ARG A 36 -4.38 -13.99 -6.28
CA ARG A 36 -4.56 -15.17 -5.43
C ARG A 36 -3.28 -15.44 -4.63
N PRO A 37 -3.37 -15.72 -3.33
CA PRO A 37 -2.18 -16.09 -2.57
C PRO A 37 -1.60 -17.40 -3.10
N SER A 38 -0.29 -17.41 -3.35
CA SER A 38 0.47 -18.65 -3.52
C SER A 38 0.71 -19.17 -2.12
N ILE A 39 0.14 -20.32 -1.78
CA ILE A 39 0.23 -20.98 -0.46
C ILE A 39 1.67 -20.81 0.11
N PRO A 40 1.83 -20.12 1.25
CA PRO A 40 1.60 -20.73 2.55
C PRO A 40 0.63 -19.96 3.46
N ALA A 41 -0.11 -20.71 4.27
CA ALA A 41 -1.22 -20.26 5.13
C ALA A 41 -0.85 -19.31 6.28
N LYS A 42 0.41 -18.88 6.43
CA LYS A 42 0.87 -18.01 7.53
C LYS A 42 1.96 -17.06 7.05
N VAL A 43 1.64 -15.77 6.97
CA VAL A 43 2.63 -14.71 6.72
C VAL A 43 3.39 -14.45 8.03
N LYS A 44 4.69 -14.72 8.04
CA LYS A 44 5.58 -14.30 9.13
C LYS A 44 6.10 -12.90 8.81
N PHE A 45 5.93 -11.97 9.72
CA PHE A 45 6.49 -10.63 9.61
C PHE A 45 7.81 -10.59 10.38
N ALA A 46 8.87 -10.10 9.75
CA ALA A 46 10.13 -9.88 10.44
C ALA A 46 9.94 -8.71 11.43
N ALA A 47 9.99 -8.99 12.73
CA ALA A 47 9.68 -8.03 13.79
C ALA A 47 10.68 -6.84 13.89
N ALA A 48 11.77 -6.86 13.11
CA ALA A 48 12.89 -5.93 13.25
C ALA A 48 12.96 -4.83 12.18
N THR A 49 12.05 -4.79 11.20
CA THR A 49 12.07 -3.78 10.13
C THR A 49 10.81 -2.93 10.15
N VAL A 50 10.97 -1.61 10.27
CA VAL A 50 9.94 -0.63 9.90
C VAL A 50 10.26 -0.18 8.47
N PRO A 51 9.39 -0.42 7.47
CA PRO A 51 8.07 -1.07 7.54
C PRO A 51 8.13 -2.60 7.68
N LEU A 52 7.14 -3.18 8.37
CA LEU A 52 6.99 -4.63 8.57
C LEU A 52 6.83 -5.33 7.21
N ALA A 53 7.92 -5.91 6.69
CA ALA A 53 7.90 -6.68 5.47
C ALA A 53 7.69 -8.18 5.79
N PRO A 54 6.89 -8.90 4.97
CA PRO A 54 6.77 -10.35 5.09
C PRO A 54 8.13 -10.99 4.81
N GLU A 55 8.52 -11.95 5.66
CA GLU A 55 9.76 -12.71 5.51
C GLU A 55 9.71 -13.50 4.19
N GLY A 56 10.62 -13.20 3.25
CA GLY A 56 10.63 -13.81 1.92
C GLY A 56 9.58 -13.25 0.93
N GLY A 57 8.87 -12.17 1.28
CA GLY A 57 7.87 -11.54 0.42
C GLY A 57 6.48 -12.18 0.52
N LEU A 58 5.54 -11.71 -0.31
CA LEU A 58 4.18 -12.27 -0.41
C LEU A 58 3.95 -12.76 -1.86
N PRO A 59 4.29 -14.01 -2.19
CA PRO A 59 4.11 -14.52 -3.54
C PRO A 59 2.62 -14.60 -3.88
N MET A 60 2.18 -13.81 -4.86
CA MET A 60 0.80 -13.80 -5.34
C MET A 60 0.75 -14.23 -6.81
N LYS A 61 -0.21 -15.09 -7.15
CA LYS A 61 -0.59 -15.34 -8.54
C LYS A 61 -1.45 -14.19 -9.03
N VAL A 62 -1.08 -13.61 -10.16
CA VAL A 62 -1.83 -12.54 -10.82
C VAL A 62 -2.47 -13.12 -12.08
N GLU A 63 -3.79 -13.06 -12.15
CA GLU A 63 -4.57 -13.53 -13.29
C GLU A 63 -5.35 -12.35 -13.89
N ARG A 64 -5.44 -12.26 -15.21
CA ARG A 64 -6.28 -11.24 -15.84
C ARG A 64 -7.74 -11.50 -15.48
N ARG A 65 -8.46 -10.44 -15.10
CA ARG A 65 -9.90 -10.49 -14.88
C ARG A 65 -10.58 -10.45 -16.25
N ASN A 66 -11.41 -11.47 -16.53
CA ASN A 66 -12.23 -11.56 -17.74
C ASN A 66 -13.28 -10.44 -17.79
#